data_AF-A0A212CI63-F1
#
_entry.id   AF-A0A212CI63-F1
#
_cell.length_a   1.000
_cell.length_b   1.000
_cell.length_c   1.000
_cell.angle_alpha   90.00
_cell.angle_beta   90.00
_cell.angle_gamma   90.00
#
_symmetry.space_group_name_H-M   'P 1'
#
loop_
_entity.id
_entity.type
_entity.pdbx_description
1 polymer ?
#
loop_
_entity_poly.entity_id
_entity_poly.type
_entity_poly.pdbx_seq_one_letter_code
_entity_poly.pdbx_strand_id
1 'polypeptide(L)'
;AIVFVVDSAAFQREVKDVAEFLYQVLLDSIGLKNTPSFLIACNKQGTIINTLRVTRSAAPSTLDSSSTAPTQLGKKGKEFEFSQLPLKVEFLECSAKGGRGDAGSADIQDLEKWLAKIP
;
A
#
# COMPACT_ATOMS: atom_id res chain seq x y z
N ALA A 1 9.66 -2.25 -10.07
CA ALA A 1 8.90 -1.52 -9.04
C ALA A 1 7.45 -1.97 -9.02
N ILE A 2 6.73 -1.74 -7.93
CA ILE A 2 5.31 -2.08 -7.76
C ILE A 2 4.55 -0.83 -7.33
N VAL A 3 3.42 -0.54 -7.98
CA VAL A 3 2.47 0.51 -7.58
C VAL A 3 1.17 -0.16 -7.18
N PHE A 4 0.86 -0.12 -5.89
CA PHE A 4 -0.39 -0.59 -5.32
C PHE A 4 -1.38 0.57 -5.26
N VAL A 5 -2.40 0.54 -6.11
CA VAL A 5 -3.39 1.61 -6.22
C VAL A 5 -4.56 1.33 -5.29
N VAL A 6 -4.89 2.30 -4.44
CA VAL A 6 -6.06 2.24 -3.55
C VAL A 6 -7.12 3.21 -4.07
N ASP A 7 -8.36 2.74 -4.21
CA ASP A 7 -9.51 3.64 -4.40
C ASP A 7 -9.86 4.30 -3.08
N SER A 8 -9.38 5.52 -2.90
CA SER A 8 -9.62 6.31 -1.70
C SER A 8 -11.12 6.46 -1.38
N ALA A 9 -11.97 6.65 -2.39
CA ALA A 9 -13.41 6.86 -2.16
C ALA A 9 -14.15 5.61 -1.66
N ALA A 10 -13.59 4.42 -1.89
CA ALA A 10 -14.13 3.14 -1.45
C ALA A 10 -13.43 2.56 -0.22
N PHE A 11 -12.24 3.07 0.13
CA PHE A 11 -11.36 2.49 1.15
C PHE A 11 -12.03 2.20 2.50
N GLN A 12 -12.86 3.11 3.02
CA GLN A 12 -13.53 2.90 4.31
C GLN A 12 -14.45 1.66 4.32
N ARG A 13 -15.03 1.30 3.17
CA ARG A 13 -15.90 0.11 3.03
C ARG A 13 -15.10 -1.16 2.73
N GLU A 14 -13.95 -1.01 2.07
CA GLU A 14 -13.14 -2.11 1.53
C GLU A 14 -11.83 -2.30 2.30
N VAL A 15 -11.69 -1.68 3.47
CA VAL A 15 -10.44 -1.62 4.23
C VAL A 15 -9.85 -3.01 4.49
N LYS A 16 -10.70 -3.99 4.79
CA LYS A 16 -10.28 -5.37 5.06
C LYS A 16 -9.70 -6.03 3.80
N ASP A 17 -10.40 -5.92 2.68
CA ASP A 17 -10.01 -6.57 1.43
C ASP A 17 -8.76 -5.91 0.84
N VAL A 18 -8.67 -4.57 0.91
CA VAL A 18 -7.48 -3.81 0.51
C VAL A 18 -6.28 -4.18 1.37
N ALA A 19 -6.48 -4.32 2.69
CA ALA A 19 -5.43 -4.73 3.61
C ALA A 19 -4.95 -6.17 3.29
N GLU A 20 -5.86 -7.13 3.20
CA GLU A 20 -5.54 -8.53 2.91
C GLU A 20 -4.76 -8.67 1.60
N PHE A 21 -5.19 -7.97 0.54
CA PHE A 21 -4.48 -7.98 -0.72
C PHE A 21 -3.10 -7.30 -0.60
N LEU A 22 -3.00 -6.13 0.06
CA LEU A 22 -1.73 -5.45 0.28
C LEU A 22 -0.74 -6.34 1.04
N TYR A 23 -1.20 -7.09 2.05
CA TYR A 23 -0.39 -8.02 2.82
C TYR A 23 0.24 -9.08 1.91
N GLN A 24 -0.58 -9.72 1.06
CA GLN A 24 -0.10 -10.74 0.13
C GLN A 24 0.95 -10.18 -0.84
N VAL A 25 0.68 -9.01 -1.43
CA VAL A 25 1.62 -8.39 -2.38
C VAL A 25 2.93 -8.00 -1.71
N LEU A 26 2.89 -7.46 -0.48
CA LEU A 26 4.10 -7.18 0.29
C LEU A 26 4.88 -8.44 0.61
N LEU A 27 4.19 -9.53 0.95
CA LEU A 27 4.82 -10.80 1.26
C LEU A 27 5.58 -11.36 0.06
N ASP A 28 4.92 -11.40 -1.09
CA ASP A 28 5.50 -11.84 -2.35
C ASP A 28 6.69 -10.95 -2.74
N SER A 29 6.59 -9.64 -2.50
CA SER A 29 7.65 -8.67 -2.81
C SER A 29 8.92 -8.86 -1.98
N ILE A 30 8.81 -9.26 -0.71
CA ILE A 30 9.95 -9.55 0.17
C ILE A 30 10.65 -10.84 -0.24
N GLY A 31 9.92 -11.80 -0.82
CA GLY A 31 10.48 -13.07 -1.30
C GLY A 31 11.34 -12.94 -2.56
N LEU A 32 11.34 -11.80 -3.24
CA LEU A 32 12.11 -11.58 -4.46
C LEU A 32 13.59 -11.28 -4.14
N LYS A 33 14.51 -11.87 -4.92
CA LYS A 33 15.96 -11.59 -4.79
C LYS A 33 16.32 -10.12 -5.00
N ASN A 34 15.60 -9.44 -5.88
CA ASN A 34 15.74 -8.01 -6.14
C ASN A 34 14.50 -7.31 -5.58
N THR A 35 14.60 -6.89 -4.33
CA THR A 35 13.53 -6.23 -3.59
C THR A 35 13.04 -4.98 -4.34
N PRO A 36 11.81 -4.96 -4.90
CA PRO A 36 11.34 -3.85 -5.71
C PRO A 36 11.03 -2.63 -4.83
N SER A 37 11.20 -1.41 -5.38
CA SER A 37 10.58 -0.21 -4.79
C SER A 37 9.06 -0.35 -4.83
N PHE A 38 8.41 -0.05 -3.71
CA PHE A 38 6.98 -0.26 -3.52
C PHE A 38 6.29 1.08 -3.24
N LEU A 39 5.25 1.41 -4.00
CA LEU A 39 4.47 2.62 -3.81
C LEU A 39 3.02 2.27 -3.54
N ILE A 40 2.43 2.89 -2.51
CA ILE A 40 0.99 2.87 -2.27
C ILE A 40 0.42 4.20 -2.77
N ALA A 41 -0.31 4.15 -3.88
CA ALA A 41 -0.90 5.31 -4.54
C ALA A 41 -2.39 5.43 -4.18
N CYS A 42 -2.74 6.44 -3.39
CA CYS A 42 -4.11 6.68 -2.95
C CYS A 42 -4.85 7.51 -4.01
N ASN A 43 -5.62 6.84 -4.86
CA ASN A 43 -6.30 7.45 -6.01
C ASN A 43 -7.70 7.98 -5.63
N LYS A 44 -8.05 9.19 -6.10
CA LYS A 44 -9.28 9.97 -5.81
C LYS A 44 -9.22 10.73 -4.48
N GLN A 45 -8.49 11.86 -4.52
CA GLN A 45 -8.21 12.80 -3.43
C GLN A 45 -9.19 12.75 -2.25
N GLY A 46 -8.64 12.43 -1.08
CA GLY A 46 -9.27 12.43 0.23
C GLY A 46 -8.25 11.96 1.25
N THR A 47 -8.34 12.47 2.48
CA THR A 47 -7.43 12.41 3.65
C THR A 47 -7.05 10.98 4.17
N ILE A 48 -6.79 10.04 3.26
CA ILE A 48 -6.81 8.60 3.51
C ILE A 48 -5.39 8.06 3.61
N ILE A 49 -4.37 8.81 3.18
CA ILE A 49 -2.98 8.49 3.54
C ILE A 49 -2.84 8.35 5.05
N ASN A 50 -3.46 9.24 5.83
CA ASN A 50 -3.41 9.11 7.29
C ASN A 50 -4.13 7.86 7.75
N THR A 51 -5.26 7.50 7.13
CA THR A 51 -5.93 6.24 7.44
C THR A 51 -5.08 5.05 7.02
N LEU A 52 -4.46 4.96 5.85
CA LEU A 52 -3.58 3.84 5.46
C LEU A 52 -2.29 3.75 6.29
N ARG A 53 -1.71 4.89 6.67
CA ARG A 53 -0.61 4.96 7.65
C ARG A 53 -1.05 4.43 9.02
N VAL A 54 -2.28 4.74 9.43
CA VAL A 54 -2.86 4.38 10.74
C VAL A 54 -3.63 3.05 10.72
N THR A 55 -3.99 2.51 9.56
CA THR A 55 -4.60 1.18 9.36
C THR A 55 -3.47 0.16 9.47
N ARG A 56 -2.87 0.19 10.66
CA ARG A 56 -2.68 -0.94 11.54
C ARG A 56 -2.77 -2.22 10.76
N SER A 57 -1.59 -2.69 10.34
CA SER A 57 -1.34 -4.11 10.27
C SER A 57 -2.42 -4.85 9.49
N ALA A 58 -2.31 -4.87 8.17
CA ALA A 58 -2.95 -5.89 7.35
C ALA A 58 -2.56 -7.33 7.72
N ALA A 59 -1.86 -7.55 8.84
CA ALA A 59 -1.68 -8.87 9.42
C ALA A 59 -3.06 -9.36 9.86
N PRO A 60 -3.60 -10.42 9.22
CA PRO A 60 -4.82 -11.05 9.69
C PRO A 60 -4.58 -11.46 11.14
N SER A 61 -5.39 -10.98 12.08
CA SER A 61 -5.35 -11.44 13.48
C SER A 61 -5.84 -12.89 13.65
N THR A 62 -5.93 -13.64 12.55
CA THR A 62 -6.46 -15.01 12.46
C THR A 62 -5.76 -15.80 11.36
N LEU A 63 -4.44 -16.03 11.46
CA LEU A 63 -3.86 -17.22 10.82
C LEU A 63 -3.78 -18.32 11.88
N ASP A 64 -4.67 -19.29 11.72
CA ASP A 64 -4.81 -20.48 12.54
C ASP A 64 -3.48 -21.23 12.68
N SER A 65 -3.25 -21.80 13.86
CA SER A 65 -1.95 -22.26 14.35
C SER A 65 -1.52 -23.61 13.77
N SER A 66 -1.79 -23.88 12.49
CA SER A 66 -1.45 -25.15 11.87
C SER A 66 -0.75 -24.98 10.53
N SER A 67 0.40 -25.67 10.43
CA SER A 67 1.27 -25.86 9.26
C SER A 67 2.23 -24.70 8.89
N THR A 68 3.53 -25.05 8.91
CA THR A 68 4.69 -24.33 8.31
C THR A 68 4.68 -22.82 8.44
N ALA A 69 5.39 -22.31 9.46
CA ALA A 69 5.58 -20.89 9.79
C ALA A 69 5.26 -19.92 8.63
N PRO A 70 4.04 -19.34 8.58
CA PRO A 70 3.71 -18.38 7.56
C PRO A 70 4.67 -17.21 7.72
N THR A 71 5.38 -16.89 6.64
CA THR A 71 6.28 -15.74 6.57
C THR A 71 5.46 -14.51 6.98
N GLN A 72 5.66 -14.05 8.22
CA GLN A 72 4.86 -12.99 8.81
C GLN A 72 5.48 -11.63 8.48
N LEU A 73 4.67 -10.65 8.08
CA LEU A 73 5.17 -9.29 7.91
C LEU A 73 5.47 -8.65 9.28
N GLY A 74 6.65 -8.06 9.42
CA GLY A 74 7.07 -7.34 10.62
C GLY A 74 7.62 -8.21 11.75
N LYS A 75 7.65 -7.68 12.97
CA LYS A 75 8.22 -8.35 14.14
C LYS A 75 7.14 -8.99 15.02
N LYS A 76 7.30 -10.28 15.36
CA LYS A 76 6.41 -11.00 16.28
C LYS A 76 6.31 -10.26 17.62
N GLY A 77 5.09 -10.07 18.11
CA GLY A 77 4.81 -9.41 19.39
C GLY A 77 4.92 -7.87 19.38
N LYS A 78 5.06 -7.26 18.20
CA LYS A 78 4.94 -5.80 18.00
C LYS A 78 3.88 -5.50 16.97
N GLU A 79 3.30 -4.31 17.05
CA GLU A 79 2.43 -3.81 15.99
C GLU A 79 3.22 -3.71 14.67
N PHE A 80 2.60 -4.08 13.55
CA PHE A 80 3.26 -4.01 12.26
C PHE A 80 3.38 -2.56 11.79
N GLU A 81 4.55 -2.22 11.29
CA GLU A 81 4.83 -0.98 10.59
C GLU A 81 5.59 -1.29 9.30
N PHE A 82 5.32 -0.53 8.23
CA PHE A 82 6.03 -0.69 6.95
C PHE A 82 7.55 -0.48 7.08
N SER A 83 7.99 0.30 8.08
CA SER A 83 9.39 0.50 8.45
C SER A 83 10.12 -0.78 8.86
N GLN A 84 9.37 -1.82 9.27
CA GLN A 84 9.91 -3.11 9.68
C GLN A 84 10.22 -4.01 8.48
N LEU A 85 9.76 -3.65 7.28
CA LEU A 85 10.00 -4.43 6.07
C LEU A 85 11.37 -4.08 5.47
N PRO A 86 12.05 -5.04 4.83
CA PRO A 86 13.25 -4.76 4.03
C PRO A 86 12.92 -4.08 2.69
N LEU A 87 11.69 -3.60 2.50
CA LEU A 87 11.18 -2.91 1.32
C LEU A 87 11.18 -1.40 1.54
N LYS A 88 11.55 -0.64 0.51
CA LYS A 88 11.28 0.81 0.49
C LYS A 88 9.82 1.03 0.09
N VAL A 89 8.96 1.22 1.09
CA VAL A 89 7.53 1.52 0.91
C VAL A 89 7.30 3.03 0.99
N GLU A 90 6.75 3.62 -0.08
CA GLU A 90 6.39 5.04 -0.15
C GLU A 90 4.88 5.20 -0.33
N PHE A 91 4.36 6.37 0.02
CA PHE A 91 2.93 6.71 -0.07
C PHE A 91 2.77 8.04 -0.80
N LEU A 92 1.80 8.13 -1.70
CA LEU A 92 1.40 9.40 -2.32
C LEU A 92 -0.10 9.43 -2.62
N GLU A 93 -0.61 10.64 -2.80
CA GLU A 93 -1.97 10.88 -3.29
C GLU A 93 -1.91 11.16 -4.78
N CYS A 94 -2.91 10.68 -5.51
CA CYS A 94 -3.08 11.02 -6.90
C CYS A 94 -4.55 11.06 -7.28
N SER A 95 -4.86 11.63 -8.43
CA SER A 95 -6.18 11.55 -9.03
C SER A 95 -6.07 11.31 -10.53
N ALA A 96 -6.50 10.13 -10.97
CA ALA A 96 -6.58 9.80 -12.39
C ALA A 96 -7.64 10.62 -13.15
N LYS A 97 -8.56 11.30 -12.44
CA LYS A 97 -9.54 12.24 -13.00
C LYS A 97 -9.31 13.63 -12.43
N GLY A 98 -9.36 14.67 -13.26
CA GLY A 98 -9.47 16.04 -12.76
C GLY A 98 -10.69 16.23 -11.87
N GLY A 99 -10.68 17.26 -11.02
CA GLY A 99 -11.76 17.57 -10.08
C GLY A 99 -13.16 17.57 -10.73
N ARG A 100 -14.20 17.29 -9.93
CA ARG A 100 -15.59 17.23 -10.41
C ARG A 100 -16.02 18.58 -10.99
N GLY A 101 -16.15 18.67 -12.31
CA GLY A 101 -16.90 19.76 -12.94
C GLY A 101 -16.42 20.18 -14.31
N ASP A 102 -15.12 20.28 -14.55
CA ASP A 102 -14.59 20.83 -15.81
C ASP A 102 -13.17 20.34 -16.04
N ALA A 103 -12.89 19.87 -17.26
CA ALA A 103 -11.62 19.89 -18.00
C ALA A 103 -10.27 19.77 -17.23
N GLY A 104 -10.26 19.22 -16.02
CA GLY A 104 -9.07 19.12 -15.18
C GLY A 104 -8.20 17.96 -15.65
N SER A 105 -6.93 18.23 -15.86
CA SER A 105 -5.93 17.19 -16.10
C SER A 105 -5.82 16.27 -14.87
N ALA A 106 -5.36 15.03 -15.09
CA ALA A 106 -5.04 14.12 -13.99
C ALA A 106 -3.99 14.74 -13.07
N ASP A 107 -4.15 14.51 -11.77
CA ASP A 107 -3.20 14.90 -10.74
C ASP A 107 -2.31 13.69 -10.40
N ILE A 108 -1.29 13.48 -11.24
CA ILE A 108 -0.39 12.32 -11.15
C ILE A 108 1.09 12.73 -11.11
N GLN A 109 1.38 14.02 -10.91
CA GLN A 109 2.74 14.55 -10.99
C GLN A 109 3.68 13.88 -9.99
N ASP A 110 3.21 13.59 -8.78
CA ASP A 110 4.04 12.94 -7.76
C ASP A 110 4.26 11.46 -8.07
N LEU A 111 3.30 10.81 -8.73
CA LEU A 111 3.48 9.46 -9.26
C LEU A 111 4.53 9.46 -10.39
N GLU A 112 4.46 10.40 -11.33
CA GLU A 112 5.44 10.55 -12.40
C GLU A 112 6.85 10.82 -11.85
N LYS A 113 6.97 11.74 -10.88
CA LYS A 113 8.24 12.01 -10.20
C LYS A 113 8.77 10.79 -9.46
N TRP A 114 7.91 9.97 -8.86
CA TRP A 114 8.33 8.74 -8.20
C TRP A 114 8.83 7.72 -9.21
N LEU A 115 8.08 7.51 -10.30
CA LEU A 115 8.48 6.61 -11.39
C LEU A 115 9.83 7.01 -12.01
N ALA A 116 10.07 8.32 -12.21
CA ALA A 116 11.33 8.83 -12.75
C ALA A 116 12.55 8.64 -11.80
N LYS A 117 12.34 8.39 -10.51
CA LYS A 117 13.41 8.14 -9.52
C LYS A 117 13.83 6.68 -9.46
N ILE A 118 13.05 5.77 -10.05
CA ILE A 118 13.33 4.34 -9.99
C ILE A 118 14.43 4.04 -11.01
N PRO A 119 15.55 3.42 -10.58
CA PRO A 119 16.66 3.09 -11.46
C PRO A 119 16.34 1.97 -12.45
#